data_AF-A0A2M4BZK5-F1
#
_entry.id   AF-A0A2M4BZK5-F1
#
_cell.length_a   1.000
_cell.length_b   1.000
_cell.length_c   1.000
_cell.angle_alpha   90.00
_cell.angle_beta   90.00
_cell.angle_gamma   90.00
#
_symmetry.space_group_name_H-M   'P 1'
#
loop_
_entity.id
_entity.type
_entity.pdbx_description
1 polymer ?
#
loop_
_entity_poly.entity_id
_entity_poly.type
_entity_poly.pdbx_seq_one_letter_code
_entity_poly.pdbx_strand_id
1 'polypeptide(L)'
;MGCELTKLASGSNGSNSKSNNVPSLDACGPPPTDARLPLTAKQKYTMVASWKGISRAMETTGITMFIKLFEEHADLLNMFSKFRELKTKEEQATSEELQEHANKVMNTLDEGIRGLDDLDTFFEFIHQVGASHRRIPGFKQEYFWRIEEPFLTAVSTTLGDRYTQNVEGIYKLTIKFIIETLVAGYEASANNNVDSGGGGGGGSGGGGG
;
A
#
# COMPACT_ATOMS: atom_id res chain seq x y z
N MET A 1 32.98 -28.99 4.75
CA MET A 1 34.05 -29.90 5.20
C MET A 1 34.90 -29.08 6.16
N GLY A 2 35.01 -29.27 7.47
CA GLY A 2 34.59 -30.29 8.43
C GLY A 2 35.54 -30.10 9.63
N CYS A 3 35.03 -29.94 10.84
CA CYS A 3 35.79 -30.00 12.09
C CYS A 3 34.84 -30.60 13.15
N GLU A 4 34.73 -31.92 13.24
CA GLU A 4 35.49 -32.83 14.11
C GLU A 4 35.16 -32.68 15.61
N LEU A 5 34.24 -33.56 16.04
CA LEU A 5 33.98 -33.98 17.42
C LEU A 5 35.07 -34.96 17.87
N THR A 6 35.62 -34.81 19.09
CA THR A 6 36.13 -35.95 19.90
C THR A 6 36.32 -35.58 21.40
N LYS A 7 35.48 -36.25 22.22
CA LYS A 7 35.69 -36.93 23.53
C LYS A 7 36.26 -36.26 24.81
N LEU A 8 35.43 -36.46 25.86
CA LEU A 8 35.67 -37.03 27.22
C LEU A 8 36.34 -36.19 28.32
N ALA A 9 35.65 -36.00 29.46
CA ALA A 9 35.86 -36.79 30.69
C ALA A 9 34.88 -36.38 31.81
N SER A 10 34.39 -37.39 32.55
CA SER A 10 33.55 -37.26 33.75
C SER A 10 34.37 -36.78 34.96
N GLY A 11 33.77 -35.91 35.78
CA GLY A 11 34.28 -35.54 37.10
C GLY A 11 33.15 -35.01 37.98
N SER A 12 32.83 -35.75 39.04
CA SER A 12 31.73 -35.50 39.96
C SER A 12 32.07 -34.43 41.01
N ASN A 13 31.01 -33.79 41.51
CA ASN A 13 30.83 -33.18 42.83
C ASN A 13 31.04 -31.66 42.98
N GLY A 14 30.01 -30.96 43.46
CA GLY A 14 30.11 -29.56 43.90
C GLY A 14 28.81 -28.77 43.79
N SER A 15 27.93 -28.90 44.78
CA SER A 15 26.77 -28.04 45.00
C SER A 15 27.19 -26.58 45.16
N ASN A 16 26.70 -25.67 44.31
CA ASN A 16 26.37 -24.31 44.76
C ASN A 16 25.43 -23.60 43.77
N SER A 17 24.22 -23.30 44.24
CA SER A 17 23.24 -22.47 43.55
C SER A 17 23.73 -21.03 43.44
N LYS A 18 24.12 -20.59 42.24
CA LYS A 18 24.12 -19.16 41.87
C LYS A 18 23.58 -19.01 40.46
N SER A 19 22.33 -18.57 40.39
CA SER A 19 21.65 -18.14 39.17
C SER A 19 22.33 -16.86 38.66
N ASN A 20 23.32 -17.02 37.78
CA ASN A 20 23.81 -15.95 36.94
C ASN A 20 23.13 -16.11 35.58
N ASN A 21 22.08 -15.32 35.36
CA ASN A 21 21.39 -15.20 34.09
C ASN A 21 22.33 -14.50 33.10
N VAL A 22 23.05 -15.28 32.30
CA VAL A 22 23.78 -14.79 31.14
C VAL A 22 22.79 -14.79 29.98
N PRO A 23 22.45 -13.65 29.35
CA PRO A 23 21.57 -13.65 28.20
C PRO A 23 22.24 -14.43 27.05
N SER A 24 21.61 -15.51 26.61
CA SER A 24 22.03 -16.26 25.43
C SER A 24 22.01 -15.35 24.20
N LEU A 25 23.13 -15.32 23.47
CA LEU A 25 23.33 -14.54 22.25
C LEU A 25 22.62 -15.16 21.01
N ASP A 26 21.76 -16.16 21.21
CA ASP A 26 21.10 -16.89 20.12
C ASP A 26 19.69 -16.37 19.74
N ALA A 27 19.26 -15.22 20.26
CA ALA A 27 17.97 -14.62 19.91
C ALA A 27 18.08 -13.55 18.81
N CYS A 28 18.80 -13.82 17.72
CA CYS A 28 18.78 -12.95 16.55
C CYS A 28 17.71 -13.42 15.55
N GLY A 29 16.43 -13.35 15.98
CA GLY A 29 15.33 -13.34 15.03
C GLY A 29 15.39 -12.05 14.19
N PRO A 30 14.87 -12.04 12.94
CA PRO A 30 14.73 -10.79 12.21
C PRO A 30 13.95 -9.78 13.07
N PRO A 31 14.31 -8.49 13.01
CA PRO A 31 13.66 -7.49 13.84
C PRO A 31 12.14 -7.55 13.65
N PRO A 32 11.35 -7.42 14.73
CA PRO A 32 9.90 -7.46 14.64
C PRO A 32 9.42 -6.35 13.69
N THR A 33 8.50 -6.69 12.80
CA THR A 33 7.81 -5.72 11.96
C THR A 33 6.82 -4.91 12.80
N ASP A 34 6.52 -3.68 12.37
CA ASP A 34 5.44 -2.89 12.98
C ASP A 34 4.13 -3.71 12.97
N ALA A 35 3.43 -3.73 14.10
CA ALA A 35 2.22 -4.52 14.30
C ALA A 35 1.06 -4.10 13.37
N ARG A 36 1.10 -2.88 12.84
CA ARG A 36 0.09 -2.36 11.89
C ARG A 36 0.33 -2.86 10.46
N LEU A 37 1.50 -3.42 10.15
CA LEU A 37 1.82 -3.98 8.84
C LEU A 37 1.28 -5.43 8.73
N PRO A 38 0.39 -5.75 7.78
CA PRO A 38 -0.12 -7.11 7.60
C PRO A 38 0.87 -8.03 6.84
N LEU A 39 2.17 -7.80 6.99
CA LEU A 39 3.24 -8.57 6.36
C LEU A 39 4.29 -8.94 7.40
N THR A 40 4.72 -10.20 7.38
CA THR A 40 5.94 -10.62 8.09
C THR A 40 7.18 -9.95 7.48
N ALA A 41 8.30 -9.92 8.22
CA ALA A 41 9.57 -9.40 7.71
C ALA A 41 10.00 -10.04 6.37
N LYS A 42 9.79 -11.36 6.23
CA LYS A 42 10.08 -12.11 5.00
C LYS A 42 9.17 -11.72 3.83
N GLN A 43 7.88 -11.51 4.10
CA GLN A 43 6.92 -11.07 3.09
C GLN A 43 7.22 -9.63 2.63
N LYS A 44 7.51 -8.71 3.57
CA LYS A 44 7.95 -7.35 3.24
C LYS A 44 9.20 -7.36 2.36
N TYR A 45 10.22 -8.14 2.72
CA TYR A 45 11.43 -8.26 1.90
C TYR A 45 11.10 -8.75 0.47
N THR A 46 10.24 -9.77 0.35
CA THR A 46 9.82 -10.31 -0.95
C THR A 46 9.03 -9.30 -1.77
N MET A 47 8.16 -8.52 -1.11
CA MET A 47 7.39 -7.43 -1.71
C MET A 47 8.35 -6.39 -2.32
N VAL A 48 9.25 -5.83 -1.51
CA VAL A 48 10.22 -4.82 -1.96
C VAL A 48 11.16 -5.37 -3.04
N ALA A 49 11.62 -6.62 -2.92
CA ALA A 49 12.51 -7.24 -3.90
C ALA A 49 11.84 -7.45 -5.26
N SER A 50 10.61 -7.99 -5.26
CA SER A 50 9.85 -8.22 -6.51
C SER A 50 9.37 -6.92 -7.14
N TRP A 51 9.05 -5.90 -6.34
CA TRP A 51 8.65 -4.57 -6.82
C TRP A 51 9.71 -3.88 -7.66
N LYS A 52 11.00 -4.21 -7.48
CA LYS A 52 12.08 -3.71 -8.37
C LYS A 52 11.83 -4.03 -9.84
N GLY A 53 11.17 -5.15 -10.15
CA GLY A 53 10.76 -5.48 -11.52
C GLY A 53 9.71 -4.50 -12.04
N ILE A 54 8.70 -4.21 -11.23
CA ILE A 54 7.63 -3.25 -11.54
C ILE A 54 8.18 -1.83 -11.67
N SER A 55 9.06 -1.40 -10.75
CA SER A 55 9.67 -0.06 -10.75
C SER A 55 10.40 0.29 -12.06
N ARG A 56 10.89 -0.74 -12.79
CA ARG A 56 11.56 -0.57 -14.09
C ARG A 56 10.58 -0.48 -15.27
N ALA A 57 9.32 -0.84 -15.06
CA ALA A 57 8.26 -0.89 -16.05
C ALA A 57 7.00 -0.14 -15.56
N MET A 58 7.18 0.89 -14.73
CA MET A 58 6.11 1.60 -14.01
C MET A 58 5.01 2.08 -14.95
N GLU A 59 5.39 2.79 -16.00
CA GLU A 59 4.46 3.36 -16.96
C GLU A 59 3.65 2.27 -17.66
N THR A 60 4.32 1.27 -18.25
CA THR A 60 3.64 0.15 -18.94
C THR A 60 2.74 -0.64 -18.00
N THR A 61 3.16 -0.86 -16.75
CA THR A 61 2.36 -1.55 -15.74
C THR A 61 1.11 -0.73 -15.38
N GLY A 62 1.27 0.58 -15.17
CA GLY A 62 0.18 1.49 -14.85
C GLY A 62 -0.85 1.60 -15.98
N ILE A 63 -0.40 1.74 -17.23
CA ILE A 63 -1.28 1.75 -18.40
C ILE A 63 -2.06 0.43 -18.48
N THR A 64 -1.37 -0.70 -18.31
CA THR A 64 -2.01 -2.03 -18.32
C THR A 64 -3.08 -2.15 -17.24
N MET A 65 -2.80 -1.66 -16.03
CA MET A 65 -3.75 -1.62 -14.93
C MET A 65 -4.98 -0.78 -15.27
N PHE A 66 -4.82 0.41 -15.85
CA PHE A 66 -5.95 1.26 -16.20
C PHE A 66 -6.79 0.75 -17.37
N ILE A 67 -6.15 0.16 -18.39
CA ILE A 67 -6.87 -0.53 -19.47
C ILE A 67 -7.75 -1.64 -18.88
N LYS A 68 -7.20 -2.43 -17.95
CA LYS A 68 -7.97 -3.46 -17.24
C LYS A 68 -9.10 -2.90 -16.38
N LEU A 69 -8.85 -1.80 -15.68
CA LEU A 69 -9.88 -1.10 -14.92
C LEU A 69 -11.06 -0.69 -15.80
N PHE A 70 -10.81 -0.10 -16.98
CA PHE A 70 -11.88 0.37 -17.85
C PHE A 70 -12.56 -0.75 -18.65
N GLU A 71 -11.87 -1.87 -18.90
CA GLU A 71 -12.49 -3.10 -19.42
C GLU A 71 -13.55 -3.65 -18.46
N GLU A 72 -13.26 -3.65 -17.16
CA GLU A 72 -14.12 -4.23 -16.12
C GLU A 72 -15.16 -3.24 -15.56
N HIS A 73 -14.81 -1.95 -15.56
CA HIS A 73 -15.56 -0.87 -14.92
C HIS A 73 -15.65 0.35 -15.84
N ALA A 74 -16.28 0.17 -17.01
CA ALA A 74 -16.43 1.20 -18.03
C ALA A 74 -17.13 2.48 -17.53
N ASP A 75 -17.92 2.39 -16.45
CA ASP A 75 -18.54 3.55 -15.80
C ASP A 75 -17.52 4.49 -15.15
N LEU A 76 -16.39 3.96 -14.66
CA LEU A 76 -15.31 4.77 -14.07
C LEU A 76 -14.63 5.65 -15.10
N LEU A 77 -14.59 5.24 -16.37
CA LEU A 77 -14.05 6.07 -17.45
C LEU A 77 -14.79 7.42 -17.54
N ASN A 78 -16.09 7.46 -17.21
CA ASN A 78 -16.88 8.69 -17.22
C ASN A 78 -16.46 9.68 -16.12
N MET A 79 -15.69 9.27 -15.12
CA MET A 79 -15.12 10.20 -14.14
C MET A 79 -14.01 11.07 -14.74
N PHE A 80 -13.35 10.56 -15.78
CA PHE A 80 -12.23 11.23 -16.41
C PHE A 80 -12.69 12.08 -17.59
N SER A 81 -13.01 13.36 -17.34
CA SER A 81 -13.51 14.28 -18.36
C SER A 81 -12.63 14.37 -19.62
N LYS A 82 -11.32 14.13 -19.51
CA LYS A 82 -10.36 14.13 -20.62
C LYS A 82 -10.29 12.81 -21.41
N PHE A 83 -10.75 11.68 -20.85
CA PHE A 83 -10.60 10.34 -21.44
C PHE A 83 -11.92 9.67 -21.83
N ARG A 84 -13.07 10.34 -21.64
CA ARG A 84 -14.39 9.70 -21.79
C ARG A 84 -14.59 9.06 -23.17
N GLU A 85 -13.95 9.60 -24.20
CA GLU A 85 -14.04 9.13 -25.58
C GLU A 85 -13.08 7.98 -25.91
N LEU A 86 -12.10 7.67 -25.04
CA LEU A 86 -11.14 6.58 -25.25
C LEU A 86 -11.79 5.22 -24.97
N LYS A 87 -12.50 4.69 -25.95
CA LYS A 87 -13.29 3.45 -25.79
C LYS A 87 -12.52 2.19 -26.17
N THR A 88 -11.42 2.32 -26.90
CA THR A 88 -10.58 1.19 -27.31
C THR A 88 -9.30 1.10 -26.48
N LYS A 89 -8.71 -0.10 -26.41
CA LYS A 89 -7.46 -0.32 -25.67
C LYS A 89 -6.31 0.44 -26.30
N GLU A 90 -6.31 0.54 -27.62
CA GLU A 90 -5.29 1.20 -28.43
C GLU A 90 -5.28 2.72 -28.18
N GLU A 91 -6.47 3.33 -28.13
CA GLU A 91 -6.64 4.75 -27.78
C GLU A 91 -6.22 5.02 -26.32
N GLN A 92 -6.60 4.14 -25.40
CA GLN A 92 -6.20 4.26 -24.00
C GLN A 92 -4.69 4.15 -23.84
N ALA A 93 -4.05 3.17 -24.49
CA ALA A 93 -2.61 2.95 -24.40
C ALA A 93 -1.78 4.13 -24.91
N THR A 94 -2.30 4.87 -25.89
CA THR A 94 -1.60 5.99 -26.55
C THR A 94 -1.97 7.37 -26.00
N SER A 95 -2.94 7.46 -25.08
CA SER A 95 -3.35 8.73 -24.48
C SER A 95 -2.31 9.24 -23.48
N GLU A 96 -1.75 10.42 -23.77
CA GLU A 96 -0.79 11.09 -22.90
C GLU A 96 -1.37 11.33 -21.51
N GLU A 97 -2.62 11.77 -21.40
CA GLU A 97 -3.13 12.13 -20.09
C GLU A 97 -3.55 10.89 -19.27
N LEU A 98 -3.88 9.75 -19.91
CA LEU A 98 -4.01 8.47 -19.20
C LEU A 98 -2.65 8.01 -18.68
N GLN A 99 -1.60 8.13 -19.49
CA GLN A 99 -0.22 7.81 -19.08
C GLN A 99 0.21 8.67 -17.89
N GLU A 100 -0.06 9.97 -17.91
CA GLU A 100 0.21 10.86 -16.77
C GLU A 100 -0.50 10.41 -15.49
N HIS A 101 -1.78 10.04 -15.60
CA HIS A 101 -2.54 9.61 -14.43
C HIS A 101 -2.07 8.24 -13.93
N ALA A 102 -1.84 7.28 -14.83
CA ALA A 102 -1.28 5.98 -14.53
C ALA A 102 0.06 6.12 -13.80
N ASN A 103 0.94 7.01 -14.27
CA ASN A 103 2.22 7.29 -13.62
C ASN A 103 2.05 7.87 -12.21
N LYS A 104 1.09 8.78 -11.99
CA LYS A 104 0.80 9.31 -10.63
C LYS A 104 0.36 8.21 -9.67
N VAL A 105 -0.53 7.32 -10.11
CA VAL A 105 -1.01 6.20 -9.28
C VAL A 105 0.13 5.22 -9.00
N MET A 106 0.90 4.84 -10.03
CA MET A 106 2.03 3.92 -9.83
C MET A 106 3.09 4.52 -8.91
N ASN A 107 3.40 5.82 -9.01
CA ASN A 107 4.33 6.49 -8.09
C ASN A 107 3.80 6.51 -6.65
N THR A 108 2.48 6.70 -6.47
CA THR A 108 1.85 6.59 -5.14
C THR A 108 2.06 5.18 -4.55
N LEU A 109 1.89 4.14 -5.37
CA LEU A 109 2.12 2.75 -4.95
C LEU A 109 3.61 2.49 -4.67
N ASP A 110 4.53 3.05 -5.45
CA ASP A 110 5.98 2.94 -5.20
C ASP A 110 6.37 3.60 -3.88
N GLU A 111 5.89 4.81 -3.63
CA GLU A 111 6.10 5.53 -2.37
C GLU A 111 5.49 4.77 -1.18
N GLY A 112 4.27 4.24 -1.34
CA GLY A 112 3.63 3.40 -0.33
C GLY A 112 4.43 2.13 -0.01
N ILE A 113 4.97 1.45 -1.04
CA ILE A 113 5.77 0.24 -0.85
C ILE A 113 7.14 0.54 -0.22
N ARG A 114 7.76 1.68 -0.56
CA ARG A 114 8.98 2.18 0.09
C ARG A 114 8.74 2.59 1.54
N GLY A 115 7.55 3.09 1.85
CA GLY A 115 7.13 3.49 3.20
C GLY A 115 6.84 2.32 4.15
N LEU A 116 6.89 1.05 3.72
CA LEU A 116 6.57 -0.09 4.60
C LEU A 116 7.60 -0.31 5.73
N ASP A 117 8.72 0.41 5.73
CA ASP A 117 9.68 0.46 6.84
C ASP A 117 9.36 1.54 7.87
N ASP A 118 8.59 2.57 7.51
CA ASP A 118 8.13 3.65 8.37
C ASP A 118 6.62 3.87 8.16
N LEU A 119 5.82 3.18 8.98
CA LEU A 119 4.38 3.21 8.81
C LEU A 119 3.76 4.56 9.15
N ASP A 120 4.40 5.40 9.96
CA ASP A 120 3.83 6.72 10.26
C ASP A 120 3.87 7.60 9.01
N THR A 121 5.00 7.62 8.31
CA THR A 121 5.14 8.28 7.00
C THR A 121 4.20 7.65 5.96
N PHE A 122 4.09 6.31 5.93
CA PHE A 122 3.14 5.62 5.05
C PHE A 122 1.69 6.08 5.27
N PHE A 123 1.23 6.09 6.52
CA PHE A 123 -0.14 6.47 6.85
C PHE A 123 -0.40 7.94 6.54
N GLU A 124 0.53 8.83 6.86
CA GLU A 124 0.41 10.25 6.51
C GLU A 124 0.24 10.44 5.01
N PHE A 125 1.12 9.84 4.20
CA PHE A 125 1.10 9.97 2.76
C PHE A 125 -0.16 9.37 2.12
N ILE A 126 -0.48 8.11 2.43
CA ILE A 126 -1.64 7.43 1.82
C ILE A 126 -2.96 8.05 2.28
N HIS A 127 -3.06 8.56 3.52
CA HIS A 127 -4.23 9.31 3.95
C HIS A 127 -4.42 10.61 3.15
N GLN A 128 -3.35 11.35 2.85
CA GLN A 128 -3.42 12.55 2.03
C GLN A 128 -3.91 12.25 0.61
N VAL A 129 -3.43 11.14 0.01
CA VAL A 129 -3.91 10.67 -1.29
C VAL A 129 -5.39 10.33 -1.23
N GLY A 130 -5.82 9.55 -0.23
CA GLY A 130 -7.22 9.22 0.02
C GLY A 130 -8.10 10.47 0.12
N ALA A 131 -7.69 11.44 0.95
CA ALA A 131 -8.38 12.70 1.12
C ALA A 131 -8.47 13.53 -0.18
N SER A 132 -7.44 13.48 -1.04
CA SER A 132 -7.43 14.23 -2.30
C SER A 132 -8.55 13.80 -3.27
N HIS A 133 -8.96 12.53 -3.22
CA HIS A 133 -10.00 12.00 -4.11
C HIS A 133 -11.40 12.55 -3.80
N ARG A 134 -11.61 13.16 -2.62
CA ARG A 134 -12.83 13.93 -2.31
C ARG A 134 -13.04 15.14 -3.22
N ARG A 135 -11.96 15.69 -3.76
CA ARG A 135 -12.02 16.85 -4.66
C ARG A 135 -12.52 16.47 -6.04
N ILE A 136 -12.64 15.17 -6.34
CA ILE A 136 -13.11 14.65 -7.62
C ILE A 136 -14.65 14.54 -7.55
N PRO A 137 -15.40 15.32 -8.37
CA PRO A 137 -16.85 15.29 -8.35
C PRO A 137 -17.41 13.89 -8.64
N GLY A 138 -18.29 13.41 -7.76
CA GLY A 138 -18.95 12.11 -7.91
C GLY A 138 -18.09 10.90 -7.55
N PHE A 139 -16.85 11.10 -7.07
CA PHE A 139 -16.02 9.98 -6.59
C PHE A 139 -16.64 9.35 -5.36
N LYS A 140 -16.60 8.02 -5.30
CA LYS A 140 -17.06 7.25 -4.16
C LYS A 140 -15.97 6.32 -3.71
N GLN A 141 -15.90 6.06 -2.40
CA GLN A 141 -14.83 5.25 -1.83
C GLN A 141 -14.79 3.81 -2.36
N GLU A 142 -15.93 3.27 -2.77
CA GLU A 142 -16.02 1.94 -3.38
C GLU A 142 -15.23 1.84 -4.69
N TYR A 143 -14.92 2.98 -5.32
CA TYR A 143 -14.11 3.02 -6.54
C TYR A 143 -12.64 2.69 -6.28
N PHE A 144 -12.12 2.90 -5.07
CA PHE A 144 -10.77 2.43 -4.73
C PHE A 144 -10.66 0.92 -4.83
N TRP A 145 -11.68 0.17 -4.41
CA TRP A 145 -11.68 -1.29 -4.47
C TRP A 145 -11.71 -1.84 -5.90
N ARG A 146 -12.09 -1.02 -6.89
CA ARG A 146 -12.08 -1.41 -8.30
C ARG A 146 -10.68 -1.55 -8.87
N ILE A 147 -9.65 -1.05 -8.19
CA ILE A 147 -8.27 -1.13 -8.65
C ILE A 147 -7.57 -2.45 -8.27
N GLU A 148 -8.11 -3.22 -7.31
CA GLU A 148 -7.43 -4.39 -6.74
C GLU A 148 -7.10 -5.44 -7.82
N GLU A 149 -8.10 -5.96 -8.53
CA GLU A 149 -7.91 -6.97 -9.57
C GLU A 149 -7.14 -6.45 -10.79
N PRO A 150 -7.42 -5.24 -11.33
CA PRO A 150 -6.61 -4.66 -12.38
C PRO A 150 -5.13 -4.49 -12.01
N PHE A 151 -4.84 -4.10 -10.76
CA PHE A 151 -3.47 -3.98 -10.25
C PHE A 151 -2.78 -5.34 -10.21
N LEU A 152 -3.41 -6.35 -9.61
CA LEU A 152 -2.86 -7.70 -9.51
C LEU A 152 -2.61 -8.32 -10.89
N THR A 153 -3.52 -8.09 -11.84
CA THR A 153 -3.39 -8.53 -13.23
C THR A 153 -2.20 -7.85 -13.93
N ALA A 154 -2.04 -6.54 -13.75
CA ALA A 154 -0.93 -5.78 -14.35
C ALA A 154 0.43 -6.19 -13.76
N VAL A 155 0.50 -6.41 -12.45
CA VAL A 155 1.71 -6.91 -11.77
C VAL A 155 2.05 -8.31 -12.28
N SER A 156 1.07 -9.20 -12.35
CA SER A 156 1.25 -10.57 -12.85
C SER A 156 1.83 -10.56 -14.27
N THR A 157 1.24 -9.76 -15.15
CA THR A 157 1.70 -9.58 -16.54
C THR A 157 3.14 -9.07 -16.60
N THR A 158 3.50 -8.10 -15.76
CA THR A 158 4.82 -7.47 -15.76
C THR A 158 5.91 -8.37 -15.18
N LEU A 159 5.57 -9.16 -14.15
CA LEU A 159 6.53 -10.05 -13.50
C LEU A 159 6.65 -11.40 -14.21
N GLY A 160 5.64 -11.82 -14.99
CA GLY A 160 5.63 -13.08 -15.72
C GLY A 160 5.90 -14.26 -14.79
N ASP A 161 6.85 -15.13 -15.16
CA ASP A 161 7.24 -16.31 -14.38
C ASP A 161 7.70 -16.01 -12.94
N ARG A 162 8.08 -14.76 -12.64
CA ARG A 162 8.44 -14.35 -11.27
C ARG A 162 7.22 -14.14 -10.37
N TYR A 163 6.01 -14.01 -10.93
CA TYR A 163 4.76 -13.89 -10.19
C TYR A 163 4.24 -15.24 -9.71
N THR A 164 5.00 -15.84 -8.79
CA THR A 164 4.61 -17.12 -8.17
C THR A 164 3.40 -16.94 -7.24
N GLN A 165 2.72 -18.04 -6.88
CA GLN A 165 1.61 -18.02 -5.93
C GLN A 165 1.96 -17.37 -4.58
N ASN A 166 3.21 -17.53 -4.11
CA ASN A 166 3.67 -16.87 -2.90
C ASN A 166 3.76 -15.34 -3.10
N VAL A 167 4.24 -14.89 -4.26
CA VAL A 167 4.31 -13.46 -4.60
C VAL A 167 2.90 -12.90 -4.72
N GLU A 168 2.00 -13.59 -5.42
CA GLU A 168 0.59 -13.20 -5.54
C GLU A 168 -0.07 -12.97 -4.18
N GLY A 169 0.08 -13.90 -3.24
CA GLY A 169 -0.46 -13.75 -1.88
C GLY A 169 0.07 -12.52 -1.15
N ILE A 170 1.35 -12.16 -1.37
CA ILE A 170 1.96 -10.97 -0.78
C ILE A 170 1.41 -9.69 -1.41
N TYR A 171 1.27 -9.66 -2.74
CA TYR A 171 0.68 -8.52 -3.43
C TYR A 171 -0.78 -8.30 -3.02
N LYS A 172 -1.57 -9.37 -2.87
CA LYS A 172 -2.96 -9.31 -2.35
C LYS A 172 -3.04 -8.67 -0.98
N LEU A 173 -2.20 -9.09 -0.04
CA LEU A 173 -2.14 -8.48 1.30
C LEU A 173 -1.73 -7.00 1.22
N THR A 174 -0.74 -6.69 0.39
CA THR A 174 -0.18 -5.33 0.27
C THR A 174 -1.18 -4.36 -0.36
N ILE A 175 -1.79 -4.73 -1.48
CA ILE A 175 -2.75 -3.85 -2.17
C ILE A 175 -4.00 -3.61 -1.32
N LYS A 176 -4.50 -4.65 -0.66
CA LYS A 176 -5.62 -4.53 0.27
C LYS A 176 -5.33 -3.55 1.39
N PHE A 177 -4.14 -3.66 2.01
CA PHE A 177 -3.70 -2.73 3.06
C PHE A 177 -3.64 -1.27 2.57
N ILE A 178 -3.10 -1.05 1.37
CA ILE A 178 -3.04 0.29 0.75
C ILE A 178 -4.45 0.83 0.49
N ILE A 179 -5.35 0.02 -0.10
CA ILE A 179 -6.73 0.43 -0.39
C ILE A 179 -7.50 0.75 0.90
N GLU A 180 -7.40 -0.09 1.93
CA GLU A 180 -8.02 0.18 3.24
C GLU A 180 -7.53 1.50 3.82
N THR A 181 -6.24 1.79 3.69
CA THR A 181 -5.64 3.06 4.15
C THR A 181 -6.13 4.25 3.31
N LEU A 182 -6.24 4.11 1.98
CA LEU A 182 -6.81 5.15 1.11
C LEU A 182 -8.25 5.47 1.49
N VAL A 183 -9.06 4.44 1.76
CA VAL A 183 -10.46 4.59 2.21
C VAL A 183 -10.51 5.30 3.57
N ALA A 184 -9.67 4.91 4.53
CA ALA A 184 -9.60 5.58 5.82
C ALA A 184 -9.26 7.08 5.70
N GLY A 185 -8.28 7.42 4.84
CA GLY A 185 -7.92 8.81 4.55
C GLY A 185 -9.03 9.59 3.85
N TYR A 186 -9.71 8.94 2.91
CA TYR A 186 -10.90 9.48 2.26
C TYR A 186 -11.95 9.80 3.31
N GLU A 187 -12.37 8.84 4.13
CA GLU A 187 -13.40 8.98 5.17
C GLU A 187 -13.07 10.04 6.22
N ALA A 188 -11.86 10.02 6.80
CA ALA A 188 -11.43 10.95 7.84
C ALA A 188 -11.57 12.42 7.42
N SER A 189 -11.30 12.72 6.15
CA SER A 189 -11.47 14.08 5.62
C SER A 189 -12.94 14.55 5.53
N ALA A 190 -13.95 13.67 5.70
CA ALA A 190 -15.38 14.12 5.74
C ALA A 190 -15.67 14.74 7.07
N ASN A 191 -15.23 14.06 8.12
CA ASN A 191 -15.55 14.44 9.48
C ASN A 191 -14.94 15.81 9.80
N ASN A 192 -13.76 16.12 9.24
CA ASN A 192 -13.13 17.43 9.39
C ASN A 192 -13.83 18.57 8.61
N ASN A 193 -14.52 18.26 7.51
CA ASN A 193 -15.24 19.26 6.70
C ASN A 193 -16.63 19.59 7.26
N VAL A 194 -17.21 18.71 8.09
CA VAL A 194 -18.51 18.93 8.74
C VAL A 194 -18.38 19.83 9.97
N ASP A 195 -17.23 19.81 10.67
CA ASP A 195 -17.00 20.61 11.88
C ASP A 195 -16.66 22.09 11.59
N SER A 196 -16.15 22.40 10.39
CA SER A 196 -15.73 23.77 10.01
C SER A 196 -16.86 24.66 9.47
N GLY A 197 -18.10 24.14 9.34
CA GLY A 197 -19.23 24.82 8.69
C GLY A 197 -20.28 25.43 9.64
N GLY A 198 -20.13 25.30 10.96
CA GLY A 198 -21.17 25.63 11.95
C GLY A 198 -20.80 26.74 12.92
N GLY A 199 -20.44 27.94 12.44
CA GLY A 199 -20.05 29.04 13.33
C GLY A 199 -20.28 30.43 12.74
N GLY A 200 -21.54 30.80 12.49
CA GLY A 200 -21.85 32.14 11.96
C GLY A 200 -23.33 32.47 12.01
N GLY A 201 -23.88 32.65 13.22
CA GLY A 201 -25.26 33.10 13.37
C GLY A 201 -25.62 33.43 14.80
N GLY A 202 -25.34 34.65 15.24
CA GLY A 202 -25.82 35.13 16.53
C GLY A 202 -25.44 36.59 16.81
N GLY A 203 -26.40 37.50 16.63
CA GLY A 203 -26.34 38.81 17.28
C GLY A 203 -26.78 40.00 16.43
N SER A 204 -28.07 40.07 16.08
CA SER A 204 -28.71 41.38 15.84
C SER A 204 -29.64 41.65 17.02
N GLY A 205 -29.12 42.42 17.98
CA GLY A 205 -29.90 42.95 19.10
C GLY A 205 -30.91 43.98 18.61
N GLY A 206 -32.17 43.78 18.98
CA GLY A 206 -33.28 44.68 18.70
C GLY A 206 -33.15 46.00 19.47
N GLY A 207 -33.61 47.07 18.83
CA GLY A 207 -33.53 48.45 19.26
C GLY A 207 -34.32 48.76 20.53
N GLY A 208 -33.82 49.75 21.26
CA GLY A 208 -34.56 50.44 22.31
C GLY A 208 -35.12 51.76 21.82
N GLY A 209 -36.14 52.23 22.54
CA GLY A 209 -36.46 53.64 22.78
C GLY A 209 -37.25 54.34 21.69
#